data_AF-A0A316VCQ0-F1
#
_entry.id   AF-A0A316VCQ0-F1
#
_cell.length_a   1.000
_cell.length_b   1.000
_cell.length_c   1.000
_cell.angle_alpha   90.00
_cell.angle_beta   90.00
_cell.angle_gamma   90.00
#
_symmetry.space_group_name_H-M   'P 1'
#
loop_
_entity.id
_entity.type
_entity.pdbx_description
1 polymer ?
#
loop_
_entity_poly.entity_id
_entity_poly.type
_entity_poly.pdbx_seq_one_letter_code
_entity_poly.pdbx_strand_id
1 'polypeptide(L)'
;MSFAIEDVILIRASTSTDEFNWEGTDAEIEQFEALITSCEEGTTAEEAIAHNVGLDELTYRIRLSNDIWLDVRTKVVGAKYEPQIGLHGPSLQKDVWEKAKATLDNLYKKAKEESIDNIVFDVYTGLQSYTTTEIPQTNERTSQSPDNHSTADERKGSQSSKVEMLRVIFWTHHLKAPSKKRDMNKWCAELQVYGLVKSGYPGFLCFEGMREDVEEIVRRIKALQWHAITVKTETPYSFEEKNTQDIQSMAIRQCLLAKTHSAKGKSSSDVVRTSMDEVETGGELVQR
;
A
#
# COMPACT_ATOMS: atom_id res chain seq x y z
N MET A 1 -8.31 -15.78 14.13
CA MET A 1 -7.33 -15.13 13.22
C MET A 1 -6.12 -14.74 14.05
N SER A 2 -4.93 -15.14 13.59
CA SER A 2 -3.67 -14.92 14.33
C SER A 2 -3.11 -13.54 13.98
N PHE A 3 -3.03 -12.63 14.95
CA PHE A 3 -2.48 -11.28 14.75
C PHE A 3 -1.06 -11.29 14.18
N ALA A 4 -0.28 -12.35 14.43
CA ALA A 4 1.04 -12.54 13.85
C ALA A 4 0.98 -12.69 12.32
N ILE A 5 0.03 -13.49 11.83
CA ILE A 5 -0.16 -13.72 10.38
C ILE A 5 -0.74 -12.44 9.74
N GLU A 6 -1.70 -11.80 10.39
CA GLU A 6 -2.26 -10.54 9.93
C GLU A 6 -1.19 -9.45 9.81
N ASP A 7 -0.31 -9.30 10.81
CA ASP A 7 0.79 -8.33 10.77
C ASP A 7 1.68 -8.57 9.55
N VAL A 8 2.06 -9.83 9.29
CA VAL A 8 2.89 -10.15 8.12
C VAL A 8 2.19 -9.84 6.80
N ILE A 9 0.90 -10.17 6.67
CA ILE A 9 0.12 -9.86 5.46
C ILE A 9 0.05 -8.35 5.25
N LEU A 10 -0.22 -7.59 6.32
CA LEU A 10 -0.27 -6.12 6.25
C LEU A 10 1.09 -5.52 5.88
N ILE A 11 2.17 -6.06 6.42
CA ILE A 11 3.55 -5.66 6.08
C ILE A 11 3.85 -5.96 4.62
N ARG A 12 3.64 -7.20 4.15
CA ARG A 12 3.88 -7.59 2.73
C ARG A 12 3.09 -6.74 1.76
N ALA A 13 1.84 -6.43 2.07
CA ALA A 13 1.00 -5.53 1.28
C ALA A 13 1.51 -4.06 1.30
N SER A 14 2.41 -3.72 2.21
CA SER A 14 2.91 -2.37 2.48
C SER A 14 4.39 -2.17 2.15
N THR A 15 5.06 -3.18 1.59
CA THR A 15 6.49 -3.24 1.27
C THR A 15 6.72 -3.80 -0.14
N SER A 16 7.75 -3.37 -0.84
CA SER A 16 8.21 -4.05 -2.05
C SER A 16 8.95 -5.36 -1.74
N THR A 17 9.21 -6.18 -2.76
CA THR A 17 9.88 -7.49 -2.59
C THR A 17 11.30 -7.40 -2.03
N ASP A 18 11.96 -6.25 -2.14
CA ASP A 18 13.30 -6.01 -1.58
C ASP A 18 13.26 -5.38 -0.18
N GLU A 19 12.09 -4.93 0.29
CA GLU A 19 11.91 -4.30 1.59
C GLU A 19 11.53 -5.31 2.68
N PHE A 20 10.93 -6.44 2.31
CA PHE A 20 10.59 -7.50 3.24
C PHE A 20 11.43 -8.73 2.94
N ASN A 21 12.10 -9.28 3.96
CA ASN A 21 12.87 -10.51 3.83
C ASN A 21 12.56 -11.45 4.99
N TRP A 22 12.36 -12.72 4.69
CA TRP A 22 12.37 -13.76 5.71
C TRP A 22 13.77 -13.98 6.28
N GLU A 23 13.83 -14.39 7.54
CA GLU A 23 15.08 -14.78 8.22
C GLU A 23 14.91 -16.21 8.75
N GLY A 24 15.74 -17.13 8.30
CA GLY A 24 15.66 -18.55 8.65
C GLY A 24 16.50 -19.42 7.72
N THR A 25 16.40 -20.73 7.90
CA THR A 25 16.89 -21.71 6.91
C THR A 25 16.00 -21.72 5.67
N ASP A 26 16.52 -22.20 4.53
CA ASP A 26 15.74 -22.28 3.29
C ASP A 26 14.42 -23.04 3.47
N ALA A 27 14.45 -24.13 4.24
CA ALA A 27 13.25 -24.93 4.54
C ALA A 27 12.23 -24.18 5.42
N GLU A 28 12.68 -23.37 6.37
CA GLU A 28 11.80 -22.51 7.18
C GLU A 28 11.19 -21.40 6.31
N ILE A 29 12.00 -20.77 5.46
CA ILE A 29 11.55 -19.70 4.56
C ILE A 29 10.49 -20.22 3.58
N GLU A 30 10.68 -21.41 2.99
CA GLU A 30 9.68 -22.04 2.14
C GLU A 30 8.36 -22.28 2.87
N GLN A 31 8.41 -22.69 4.16
CA GLN A 31 7.22 -22.86 4.99
C GLN A 31 6.56 -21.53 5.35
N PHE A 32 7.35 -20.49 5.66
CA PHE A 32 6.85 -19.14 5.92
C PHE A 32 6.08 -18.60 4.70
N GLU A 33 6.66 -18.71 3.51
CA GLU A 33 6.03 -18.30 2.26
C GLU A 33 4.73 -19.07 2.00
N ALA A 34 4.77 -20.40 2.08
CA ALA A 34 3.59 -21.23 1.84
C ALA A 34 2.44 -20.92 2.81
N LEU A 35 2.75 -20.71 4.09
CA LEU A 35 1.78 -20.30 5.11
C LEU A 35 1.12 -18.98 4.71
N ILE A 36 1.90 -17.94 4.48
CA ILE A 36 1.38 -16.59 4.24
C ILE A 36 0.63 -16.51 2.91
N THR A 37 1.16 -17.10 1.83
CA THR A 37 0.47 -17.11 0.54
C THR A 37 -0.87 -17.82 0.62
N SER A 38 -0.96 -18.94 1.34
CA SER A 38 -2.26 -19.62 1.50
C SER A 38 -3.29 -18.72 2.21
N CYS A 39 -2.86 -17.91 3.18
CA CYS A 39 -3.73 -16.94 3.86
C CYS A 39 -4.09 -15.76 2.97
N GLU A 40 -3.16 -15.25 2.16
CA GLU A 40 -3.43 -14.21 1.14
C GLU A 40 -4.46 -14.70 0.11
N GLU A 41 -4.46 -15.99 -0.23
CA GLU A 41 -5.41 -16.64 -1.14
C GLU A 41 -6.77 -16.99 -0.48
N GLY A 42 -6.93 -16.71 0.82
CA GLY A 42 -8.19 -16.83 1.55
C GLY A 42 -8.31 -18.04 2.48
N THR A 43 -7.25 -18.82 2.67
CA THR A 43 -7.20 -19.87 3.71
C THR A 43 -7.19 -19.25 5.10
N THR A 44 -7.93 -19.82 6.06
CA THR A 44 -7.90 -19.30 7.44
C THR A 44 -6.53 -19.53 8.09
N ALA A 45 -6.15 -18.64 9.01
CA ALA A 45 -4.89 -18.76 9.76
C ALA A 45 -4.76 -20.12 10.46
N GLU A 46 -5.85 -20.59 11.07
CA GLU A 46 -5.91 -21.85 11.79
C GLU A 46 -5.68 -23.05 10.87
N GLU A 47 -6.29 -23.04 9.68
CA GLU A 47 -6.08 -24.09 8.66
C GLU A 47 -4.66 -24.02 8.08
N ALA A 48 -4.17 -22.83 7.75
CA ALA A 48 -2.83 -22.65 7.19
C ALA A 48 -1.74 -23.15 8.16
N ILE A 49 -1.87 -22.83 9.45
CA ILE A 49 -0.98 -23.33 10.51
C ILE A 49 -1.04 -24.85 10.61
N ALA A 50 -2.24 -25.45 10.53
CA ALA A 50 -2.39 -26.90 10.60
C ALA A 50 -1.69 -27.65 9.45
N HIS A 51 -1.55 -27.02 8.28
CA HIS A 51 -0.79 -27.57 7.15
C HIS A 51 0.73 -27.39 7.27
N ASN A 52 1.18 -26.47 8.13
CA ASN A 52 2.60 -26.15 8.35
C ASN A 52 3.06 -26.69 9.71
N VAL A 53 3.05 -28.02 9.85
CA VAL A 53 3.40 -28.71 11.10
C VAL A 53 4.84 -28.44 11.51
N GLY A 54 5.05 -28.04 12.77
CA GLY A 54 6.38 -27.72 13.33
C GLY A 54 6.78 -26.25 13.20
N LEU A 55 5.92 -25.43 12.60
CA LEU A 55 6.13 -23.99 12.51
C LEU A 55 5.65 -23.27 13.77
N ASP A 56 6.57 -22.94 14.67
CA ASP A 56 6.24 -22.28 15.94
C ASP A 56 6.38 -20.75 15.88
N GLU A 57 7.24 -20.25 14.99
CA GLU A 57 7.67 -18.87 14.96
C GLU A 57 7.96 -18.40 13.53
N LEU A 58 7.59 -17.16 13.22
CA LEU A 58 7.98 -16.43 12.01
C LEU A 58 9.09 -15.46 12.37
N THR A 59 10.18 -15.44 11.60
CA THR A 59 11.23 -14.44 11.72
C THR A 59 11.43 -13.75 10.37
N TYR A 60 11.40 -12.43 10.37
CA TYR A 60 11.51 -11.61 9.18
C TYR A 60 12.08 -10.24 9.51
N ARG A 61 12.54 -9.53 8.48
CA ARG A 61 13.05 -8.16 8.58
C ARG A 61 12.38 -7.26 7.57
N ILE A 62 12.24 -5.99 7.95
CA ILE A 62 11.55 -4.97 7.18
C ILE A 62 12.46 -3.76 7.02
N ARG A 63 12.72 -3.33 5.79
CA ARG A 63 13.55 -2.17 5.50
C ARG A 63 12.77 -0.89 5.82
N LEU A 64 13.33 -0.06 6.71
CA LEU A 64 12.78 1.25 7.05
C LEU A 64 13.42 2.39 6.24
N SER A 65 14.69 2.23 5.88
CA SER A 65 15.48 3.09 4.98
C SER A 65 16.77 2.35 4.57
N ASN A 66 17.62 2.94 3.71
CA ASN A 66 18.80 2.28 3.11
C ASN A 66 19.59 1.35 4.05
N ASP A 67 19.89 1.81 5.27
CA ASP A 67 20.72 1.06 6.24
C ASP A 67 19.97 0.67 7.52
N ILE A 68 18.65 0.85 7.58
CA ILE A 68 17.86 0.58 8.80
C ILE A 68 16.83 -0.49 8.54
N TRP A 69 16.89 -1.52 9.35
CA TRP A 69 16.00 -2.67 9.32
C TRP A 69 15.30 -2.83 10.66
N LEU A 70 14.05 -3.28 10.58
CA LEU A 70 13.26 -3.74 11.71
C LEU A 70 13.28 -5.27 11.68
N ASP A 71 13.90 -5.89 12.68
CA ASP A 71 13.92 -7.34 12.83
C ASP A 71 12.74 -7.77 13.71
N VAL A 72 11.98 -8.75 13.24
CA VAL A 72 10.76 -9.18 13.89
C VAL A 72 10.78 -10.69 14.06
N ARG A 73 10.38 -11.12 15.25
CA ARG A 73 10.19 -12.51 15.59
C ARG A 73 8.86 -12.67 16.32
N THR A 74 7.97 -13.50 15.77
CA THR A 74 6.63 -13.69 16.33
C THR A 74 6.20 -15.14 16.34
N LYS A 75 5.64 -15.58 17.46
CA LYS A 75 5.06 -16.91 17.58
C LYS A 75 3.74 -16.99 16.80
N VAL A 76 3.52 -18.11 16.12
CA VAL A 76 2.28 -18.37 15.37
C VAL A 76 1.35 -19.36 16.05
N VAL A 77 1.85 -20.18 16.99
CA VAL A 77 1.06 -21.20 17.69
C VAL A 77 1.03 -20.96 19.20
N GLY A 78 -0.16 -21.07 19.80
CA GLY A 78 -0.37 -21.35 21.23
C GLY A 78 0.08 -20.29 22.24
N ALA A 79 0.70 -19.19 21.80
CA ALA A 79 1.18 -18.12 22.67
C ALA A 79 0.32 -16.87 22.54
N LYS A 80 0.28 -16.08 23.62
CA LYS A 80 -0.20 -14.70 23.56
C LYS A 80 0.62 -13.94 22.53
N TYR A 81 -0.05 -13.16 21.69
CA TYR A 81 0.62 -12.36 20.67
C TYR A 81 1.53 -11.29 21.32
N GLU A 82 2.83 -11.57 21.33
CA GLU A 82 3.87 -10.68 21.88
C GLU A 82 5.12 -10.76 20.99
N PRO A 83 5.15 -10.02 19.87
CA PRO A 83 6.27 -10.05 18.93
C PRO A 83 7.51 -9.43 19.58
N GLN A 84 8.67 -10.02 19.29
CA GLN A 84 9.98 -9.43 19.59
C GLN A 84 10.38 -8.57 18.41
N ILE A 85 10.61 -7.28 18.66
CA ILE A 85 10.96 -6.30 17.63
C ILE A 85 12.31 -5.68 17.99
N GLY A 86 13.24 -5.72 17.04
CA GLY A 86 14.56 -5.14 17.14
C GLY A 86 14.80 -4.15 16.00
N LEU A 87 15.69 -3.20 16.23
CA LEU A 87 16.25 -2.36 15.16
C LEU A 87 17.62 -2.92 14.80
N HIS A 88 17.99 -2.84 13.53
CA HIS A 88 19.32 -3.11 13.02
C HIS A 88 19.76 -1.97 12.10
N GLY A 89 20.95 -1.42 12.33
CA GLY A 89 21.43 -0.25 11.60
C GLY A 89 22.92 0.02 11.85
N PRO A 90 23.81 -0.83 11.35
CA PRO A 90 25.24 -0.82 11.70
C PRO A 90 25.96 0.45 11.21
N SER A 91 25.44 1.11 10.18
CA SER A 91 26.01 2.32 9.59
C SER A 91 25.56 3.62 10.27
N LEU A 92 24.64 3.55 11.24
CA LEU A 92 24.10 4.75 11.87
C LEU A 92 25.07 5.38 12.87
N GLN A 93 25.10 6.71 12.88
CA GLN A 93 25.77 7.46 13.96
C GLN A 93 25.10 7.15 15.30
N LYS A 94 25.90 7.10 16.36
CA LYS A 94 25.48 6.67 17.69
C LYS A 94 24.26 7.44 18.23
N ASP A 95 24.24 8.76 18.04
CA ASP A 95 23.15 9.63 18.47
C ASP A 95 21.85 9.39 17.69
N VAL A 96 21.95 9.17 16.37
CA VAL A 96 20.81 8.81 15.51
C VAL A 96 20.28 7.43 15.89
N TRP A 97 21.16 6.47 16.15
CA TRP A 97 20.81 5.13 16.63
C TRP A 97 20.09 5.16 17.98
N GLU A 98 20.62 5.90 18.95
CA GLU A 98 20.00 6.04 20.27
C GLU A 98 18.59 6.65 20.19
N LYS A 99 18.41 7.66 19.33
CA LYS A 99 17.09 8.24 19.07
C LYS A 99 16.15 7.26 18.37
N ALA A 100 16.59 6.57 17.31
CA ALA A 100 15.77 5.60 16.60
C ALA A 100 15.33 4.44 17.52
N LYS A 101 16.23 3.95 18.37
CA LYS A 101 15.92 2.95 19.39
C LYS A 101 14.92 3.47 20.42
N ALA A 102 15.10 4.69 20.92
CA ALA A 102 14.14 5.30 21.85
C ALA A 102 12.76 5.48 21.20
N THR A 103 12.70 5.83 19.91
CA THR A 103 11.45 5.91 19.15
C THR A 103 10.78 4.54 19.03
N LEU A 104 11.54 3.47 18.69
CA LEU A 104 11.03 2.10 18.68
C LEU A 104 10.44 1.71 20.04
N ASP A 105 11.19 1.91 21.13
CA ASP A 105 10.75 1.55 22.48
C ASP A 105 9.46 2.29 22.87
N ASN A 106 9.35 3.57 22.52
CA ASN A 106 8.16 4.38 22.79
C ASN A 106 6.95 3.92 21.98
N LEU A 107 7.12 3.64 20.68
CA LEU A 107 6.05 3.15 19.80
C LEU A 107 5.54 1.80 20.28
N TYR A 108 6.45 0.85 20.55
CA TYR A 108 6.09 -0.48 21.01
C TYR A 108 5.38 -0.44 22.38
N LYS A 109 5.85 0.40 23.30
CA LYS A 109 5.19 0.61 24.60
C LYS A 109 3.79 1.18 24.42
N LYS A 110 3.64 2.21 23.58
CA LYS A 110 2.35 2.83 23.30
C LYS A 110 1.36 1.84 22.68
N ALA A 111 1.79 1.07 21.69
CA ALA A 111 0.97 0.04 21.06
C ALA A 111 0.47 -1.00 22.07
N LYS A 112 1.30 -1.38 23.04
CA LYS A 112 0.88 -2.27 24.15
C LYS A 112 -0.10 -1.61 25.12
N GLU A 113 0.10 -0.34 25.48
CA GLU A 113 -0.79 0.40 26.39
C GLU A 113 -2.17 0.65 25.76
N GLU A 114 -2.22 0.87 24.45
CA GLU A 114 -3.45 1.08 23.69
C GLU A 114 -4.13 -0.23 23.24
N SER A 115 -3.56 -1.39 23.58
CA SER A 115 -4.03 -2.72 23.16
C SER A 115 -4.22 -2.82 21.64
N ILE A 116 -3.21 -2.38 20.87
CA ILE A 116 -3.21 -2.53 19.42
C ILE A 116 -3.02 -4.00 19.06
N ASP A 117 -3.88 -4.51 18.18
CA ASP A 117 -3.87 -5.90 17.73
C ASP A 117 -2.66 -6.21 16.82
N ASN A 118 -2.42 -5.37 15.80
CA ASN A 118 -1.32 -5.53 14.83
C ASN A 118 -0.12 -4.63 15.20
N ILE A 119 0.58 -5.01 16.29
CA ILE A 119 1.66 -4.22 16.91
C ILE A 119 2.85 -4.04 15.97
N VAL A 120 3.23 -5.07 15.20
CA VAL A 120 4.41 -4.96 14.33
C VAL A 120 4.16 -3.92 13.25
N PHE A 121 2.97 -3.95 12.65
CA PHE A 121 2.55 -3.00 11.65
C PHE A 121 2.48 -1.56 12.19
N ASP A 122 1.92 -1.37 13.40
CA ASP A 122 1.88 -0.06 14.08
C ASP A 122 3.30 0.50 14.27
N VAL A 123 4.20 -0.31 14.81
CA VAL A 123 5.60 0.06 15.08
C VAL A 123 6.35 0.35 13.78
N TYR A 124 6.24 -0.53 12.77
CA TYR A 124 6.87 -0.35 11.46
C TYR A 124 6.48 1.00 10.86
N THR A 125 5.20 1.32 10.88
CA THR A 125 4.69 2.54 10.24
C THR A 125 5.03 3.80 11.01
N GLY A 126 5.00 3.75 12.35
CA GLY A 126 5.49 4.82 13.22
C GLY A 126 6.98 5.11 12.98
N LEU A 127 7.79 4.06 12.84
CA LEU A 127 9.22 4.21 12.55
C LEU A 127 9.49 4.71 11.13
N GLN A 128 8.74 4.26 10.13
CA GLN A 128 8.88 4.74 8.75
C GLN A 128 8.59 6.25 8.65
N SER A 129 7.63 6.76 9.43
CA SER A 129 7.36 8.19 9.55
C SER A 129 8.57 8.94 10.13
N TYR A 130 9.16 8.41 11.21
CA TYR A 130 10.35 8.98 11.85
C TYR A 130 11.59 8.97 10.95
N THR A 131 11.87 7.87 10.24
CA THR A 131 13.03 7.78 9.34
C THR A 131 12.94 8.76 8.18
N THR A 132 11.73 9.01 7.68
CA THR A 132 11.50 9.95 6.57
C THR A 132 11.71 11.41 6.98
N THR A 133 11.42 11.77 8.24
CA THR A 133 11.48 13.16 8.72
C THR A 133 12.81 13.53 9.37
N GLU A 134 13.43 12.60 10.11
CA GLU A 134 14.55 12.91 11.01
C GLU A 134 15.91 12.33 10.55
N ILE A 135 15.93 11.46 9.53
CA ILE A 135 17.16 10.87 9.01
C ILE A 135 17.38 11.41 7.58
N PRO A 136 18.37 12.30 7.37
CA PRO A 136 18.69 12.79 6.03
C PRO A 136 19.05 11.62 5.13
N GLN A 137 18.20 11.34 4.14
CA GLN A 137 18.54 10.36 3.11
C GLN A 137 19.79 10.87 2.40
N THR A 138 20.87 10.09 2.40
CA THR A 138 21.99 10.32 1.50
C THR A 138 21.46 10.12 0.09
N ASN A 139 21.16 11.24 -0.58
CA ASN A 139 20.66 11.28 -1.95
C ASN A 139 21.50 10.37 -2.85
N GLU A 140 20.88 9.29 -3.34
CA GLU A 140 21.27 8.73 -4.62
C GLU A 140 20.93 9.78 -5.69
N ARG A 141 21.94 10.60 -6.03
CA ARG A 141 21.93 11.34 -7.28
C ARG A 141 22.09 10.33 -8.40
N THR A 142 21.01 10.06 -9.12
CA THR A 142 21.12 9.47 -10.44
C THR A 142 20.12 10.12 -11.39
N SER A 143 20.61 11.23 -11.96
CA SER A 143 20.46 11.66 -13.35
C SER A 143 19.05 11.73 -13.95
N GLN A 144 18.48 12.94 -13.87
CA GLN A 144 17.71 13.47 -15.00
C GLN A 144 18.65 13.57 -16.22
N SER A 145 18.29 12.90 -17.31
CA SER A 145 18.78 13.26 -18.64
C SER A 145 17.67 14.02 -19.36
N PRO A 146 17.94 15.21 -19.92
CA PRO A 146 17.12 15.80 -20.95
C PRO A 146 17.53 15.18 -22.29
N ASP A 147 16.59 14.73 -23.10
CA ASP A 147 16.79 14.83 -24.55
C ASP A 147 15.46 14.92 -25.29
N ASN A 148 15.40 16.03 -26.02
CA ASN A 148 14.35 16.45 -26.91
C ASN A 148 14.75 15.93 -28.30
N HIS A 149 13.96 15.06 -28.92
CA HIS A 149 13.97 14.97 -30.38
C HIS A 149 12.60 14.60 -30.93
N SER A 150 12.01 15.61 -31.55
CA SER A 150 10.96 15.47 -32.54
C SER A 150 11.52 14.74 -33.77
N THR A 151 10.86 13.67 -34.19
CA THR A 151 10.88 13.23 -35.58
C THR A 151 9.47 12.80 -35.96
N ALA A 152 8.85 13.60 -36.82
CA ALA A 152 7.72 13.18 -37.64
C ALA A 152 8.21 12.10 -38.60
N ASP A 153 7.53 10.96 -38.65
CA ASP A 153 7.49 10.12 -39.85
C ASP A 153 6.08 9.55 -40.00
N GLU A 154 5.43 9.95 -41.10
CA GLU A 154 4.11 9.52 -41.50
C GLU A 154 4.16 8.06 -41.94
N ARG A 155 3.49 7.16 -41.21
CA ARG A 155 3.10 5.85 -41.74
C ARG A 155 1.63 5.58 -41.44
N LYS A 156 0.83 5.59 -42.50
CA LYS A 156 -0.55 5.10 -42.53
C LYS A 156 -0.58 3.64 -42.08
N GLY A 157 -0.95 3.43 -40.82
CA GLY A 157 -1.42 2.17 -40.25
C GLY A 157 -2.55 2.51 -39.29
N SER A 158 -3.62 1.71 -39.25
CA SER A 158 -4.86 1.99 -38.51
C SER A 158 -4.61 2.61 -37.12
N GLN A 159 -4.97 3.88 -36.94
CA GLN A 159 -4.76 4.60 -35.68
C GLN A 159 -5.65 4.00 -34.58
N SER A 160 -5.08 3.16 -33.71
CA SER A 160 -5.62 2.99 -32.36
C SER A 160 -5.29 4.26 -31.58
N SER A 161 -6.28 4.82 -30.90
CA SER A 161 -5.99 5.85 -29.90
C SER A 161 -5.51 5.18 -28.63
N LYS A 162 -4.62 5.85 -27.89
CA LYS A 162 -4.06 5.38 -26.61
C LYS A 162 -4.32 6.44 -25.54
N VAL A 163 -4.79 6.00 -24.37
CA VAL A 163 -4.97 6.84 -23.18
C VAL A 163 -4.11 6.30 -22.05
N GLU A 164 -3.39 7.19 -21.37
CA GLU A 164 -2.56 6.84 -20.22
C GLU A 164 -3.41 6.86 -18.95
N MET A 165 -3.35 5.77 -18.20
CA MET A 165 -4.11 5.53 -16.98
C MET A 165 -3.14 5.34 -15.81
N LEU A 166 -3.67 5.54 -14.60
CA LEU A 166 -2.92 5.35 -13.38
C LEU A 166 -3.83 4.82 -12.27
N ARG A 167 -3.30 3.88 -11.49
CA ARG A 167 -3.86 3.53 -10.18
C ARG A 167 -2.86 3.92 -9.09
N VAL A 168 -3.34 4.55 -8.03
CA VAL A 168 -2.54 4.85 -6.84
C VAL A 168 -3.20 4.31 -5.58
N ILE A 169 -2.42 3.63 -4.76
CA ILE A 169 -2.85 3.20 -3.42
C ILE A 169 -2.07 4.02 -2.38
N PHE A 170 -2.82 4.67 -1.50
CA PHE A 170 -2.30 5.27 -0.28
C PHE A 170 -2.61 4.37 0.91
N TRP A 171 -1.70 4.43 1.86
CA TRP A 171 -1.87 3.87 3.18
C TRP A 171 -1.78 4.99 4.23
N THR A 172 -2.57 4.88 5.30
CA THR A 172 -2.50 5.76 6.47
C THR A 172 -2.74 4.95 7.73
N HIS A 173 -2.08 5.33 8.82
CA HIS A 173 -2.18 4.65 10.11
C HIS A 173 -3.65 4.56 10.57
N HIS A 174 -4.35 5.68 10.54
CA HIS A 174 -5.79 5.69 10.69
C HIS A 174 -6.42 6.59 9.65
N LEU A 175 -7.57 6.18 9.16
CA LEU A 175 -8.46 7.04 8.39
C LEU A 175 -9.77 7.24 9.14
N LYS A 176 -9.74 8.22 10.05
CA LYS A 176 -10.90 8.68 10.84
C LYS A 176 -11.15 10.16 10.55
N ALA A 177 -11.45 10.49 9.30
CA ALA A 177 -11.66 11.88 8.88
C ALA A 177 -12.86 12.02 7.94
N PRO A 178 -14.09 12.12 8.47
CA PRO A 178 -15.30 12.29 7.65
C PRO A 178 -15.25 13.52 6.73
N SER A 179 -14.62 14.60 7.16
CA SER A 179 -14.40 15.80 6.33
C SER A 179 -13.54 15.50 5.11
N LYS A 180 -12.40 14.83 5.29
CA LYS A 180 -11.51 14.42 4.20
C LYS A 180 -12.20 13.43 3.26
N LYS A 181 -13.00 12.49 3.79
CA LYS A 181 -13.80 11.58 2.94
C LYS A 181 -14.76 12.32 2.02
N ARG A 182 -15.44 13.35 2.54
CA ARG A 182 -16.32 14.20 1.73
C ARG A 182 -15.56 14.97 0.65
N ASP A 183 -14.39 15.50 0.99
CA ASP A 183 -13.54 16.23 0.03
C ASP A 183 -13.04 15.29 -1.07
N MET A 184 -12.55 14.09 -0.71
CA MET A 184 -12.14 13.05 -1.66
C MET A 184 -13.29 12.64 -2.58
N ASN A 185 -14.48 12.38 -2.03
CA ASN A 185 -15.65 12.05 -2.85
C ASN A 185 -16.02 13.15 -3.85
N LYS A 186 -15.89 14.43 -3.44
CA LYS A 186 -16.09 15.57 -4.33
C LYS A 186 -15.04 15.60 -5.44
N TRP A 187 -13.76 15.38 -5.11
CA TRP A 187 -12.69 15.38 -6.10
C TRP A 187 -12.79 14.22 -7.08
N CYS A 188 -13.17 13.02 -6.63
CA CYS A 188 -13.45 11.87 -7.50
C CYS A 188 -14.48 12.21 -8.59
N ALA A 189 -15.58 12.88 -8.20
CA ALA A 189 -16.61 13.31 -9.14
C ALA A 189 -16.15 14.45 -10.05
N GLU A 190 -15.36 15.41 -9.52
CA GLU A 190 -14.83 16.55 -10.27
C GLU A 190 -13.83 16.13 -11.36
N LEU A 191 -12.94 15.18 -11.03
CA LEU A 191 -11.82 14.75 -11.86
C LEU A 191 -12.10 13.44 -12.62
N GLN A 192 -13.33 12.94 -12.59
CA GLN A 192 -13.71 11.67 -13.22
C GLN A 192 -12.82 10.46 -12.80
N VAL A 193 -12.41 10.43 -11.53
CA VAL A 193 -11.59 9.37 -10.93
C VAL A 193 -12.45 8.50 -10.03
N TYR A 194 -12.34 7.17 -10.18
CA TYR A 194 -12.93 6.25 -9.21
C TYR A 194 -12.07 6.18 -7.96
N GLY A 195 -12.71 6.21 -6.79
CA GLY A 195 -12.02 6.14 -5.51
C GLY A 195 -12.60 5.07 -4.59
N LEU A 196 -11.76 4.51 -3.75
CA LEU A 196 -12.13 3.47 -2.78
C LEU A 196 -11.45 3.75 -1.45
N VAL A 197 -12.21 3.73 -0.35
CA VAL A 197 -11.71 4.01 0.99
C VAL A 197 -12.00 2.88 1.95
N LYS A 198 -10.96 2.39 2.64
CA LYS A 198 -11.11 1.64 3.89
C LYS A 198 -10.89 2.59 5.06
N SER A 199 -11.95 2.90 5.80
CA SER A 199 -11.85 3.68 7.03
C SER A 199 -11.27 2.84 8.18
N GLY A 200 -10.82 3.53 9.24
CA GLY A 200 -10.34 2.87 10.46
C GLY A 200 -8.84 2.56 10.41
N TYR A 201 -8.45 1.47 11.08
CA TYR A 201 -7.08 0.99 11.19
C TYR A 201 -6.91 -0.34 10.43
N PRO A 202 -5.82 -0.52 9.66
CA PRO A 202 -5.17 0.56 8.91
C PRO A 202 -6.15 1.22 7.92
N GLY A 203 -5.89 2.47 7.56
CA GLY A 203 -6.66 3.17 6.53
C GLY A 203 -6.03 3.00 5.15
N PHE A 204 -6.87 2.78 4.14
CA PHE A 204 -6.43 2.72 2.74
C PHE A 204 -7.26 3.65 1.87
N LEU A 205 -6.60 4.24 0.87
CA LEU A 205 -7.25 4.94 -0.23
C LEU A 205 -6.74 4.36 -1.53
N CYS A 206 -7.61 4.04 -2.46
CA CYS A 206 -7.24 3.67 -3.82
C CYS A 206 -7.93 4.62 -4.79
N PHE A 207 -7.20 5.10 -5.79
CA PHE A 207 -7.71 5.98 -6.83
C PHE A 207 -7.30 5.44 -8.20
N GLU A 208 -8.22 5.44 -9.15
CA GLU A 208 -7.97 4.97 -10.51
C GLU A 208 -8.72 5.80 -11.54
N GLY A 209 -8.02 6.16 -12.62
CA GLY A 209 -8.55 7.00 -13.69
C GLY A 209 -7.46 7.37 -14.70
N MET A 210 -7.71 8.44 -15.47
CA MET A 210 -6.70 9.01 -16.36
C MET A 210 -5.51 9.53 -15.54
N ARG A 211 -4.30 9.37 -16.08
CA ARG A 211 -3.06 9.67 -15.33
C ARG A 211 -3.05 11.08 -14.74
N GLU A 212 -3.35 12.08 -15.57
CA GLU A 212 -3.32 13.50 -15.17
C GLU A 212 -4.29 13.80 -14.02
N ASP A 213 -5.50 13.23 -14.07
CA ASP A 213 -6.53 13.41 -13.05
C ASP A 213 -6.16 12.71 -11.72
N VAL A 214 -5.57 11.52 -11.81
CA VAL A 214 -5.11 10.78 -10.63
C VAL A 214 -3.90 11.47 -10.00
N GLU A 215 -2.97 12.01 -10.78
CA GLU A 215 -1.85 12.81 -10.28
C GLU A 215 -2.34 14.08 -9.56
N GLU A 216 -3.40 14.72 -10.06
CA GLU A 216 -4.04 15.86 -9.39
C GLU A 216 -4.72 15.43 -8.07
N ILE A 217 -5.40 14.28 -8.03
CA ILE A 217 -5.88 13.69 -6.77
C ILE A 217 -4.72 13.48 -5.80
N VAL A 218 -3.62 12.88 -6.26
CA VAL A 218 -2.43 12.63 -5.43
C VAL A 218 -1.88 13.93 -4.85
N ARG A 219 -1.79 14.97 -5.66
CA ARG A 219 -1.37 16.31 -5.22
C ARG A 219 -2.29 16.88 -4.15
N ARG A 220 -3.62 16.79 -4.34
CA ARG A 220 -4.62 17.26 -3.37
C ARG A 220 -4.57 16.46 -2.07
N ILE A 221 -4.42 15.14 -2.15
CA ILE A 221 -4.23 14.26 -0.99
C ILE A 221 -2.98 14.68 -0.22
N LYS A 222 -1.82 14.77 -0.88
CA LYS A 222 -0.56 15.17 -0.22
C LYS A 222 -0.61 16.57 0.40
N ALA A 223 -1.46 17.47 -0.10
CA ALA A 223 -1.65 18.81 0.45
C ALA A 223 -2.51 18.86 1.74
N LEU A 224 -3.28 17.81 2.04
CA LEU A 224 -4.02 17.72 3.30
C LEU A 224 -3.07 17.44 4.48
N GLN A 225 -3.48 17.84 5.68
CA GLN A 225 -2.75 17.55 6.91
C GLN A 225 -3.01 16.11 7.35
N TRP A 226 -2.02 15.22 7.26
CA TRP A 226 -2.10 13.82 7.70
C TRP A 226 -1.11 13.55 8.83
N HIS A 227 -1.46 12.64 9.74
CA HIS A 227 -0.52 12.18 10.76
C HIS A 227 0.53 11.23 10.17
N ALA A 228 0.12 10.36 9.24
CA ALA A 228 1.00 9.48 8.49
C ALA A 228 0.24 9.00 7.24
N ILE A 229 0.57 9.52 6.06
CA ILE A 229 0.05 9.00 4.79
C ILE A 229 1.22 8.74 3.84
N THR A 230 1.21 7.59 3.18
CA THR A 230 2.28 7.19 2.25
C THR A 230 1.65 6.65 0.98
N VAL A 231 2.22 7.00 -0.17
CA VAL A 231 1.90 6.30 -1.43
C VAL A 231 2.56 4.94 -1.37
N LYS A 232 1.78 3.87 -1.44
CA LYS A 232 2.27 2.49 -1.42
C LYS A 232 2.57 1.95 -2.81
N THR A 233 1.71 2.28 -3.77
CA THR A 233 1.88 1.79 -5.14
C THR A 233 1.35 2.82 -6.12
N GLU A 234 2.10 2.99 -7.21
CA GLU A 234 1.67 3.70 -8.40
C GLU A 234 1.79 2.71 -9.58
N THR A 235 0.66 2.37 -10.20
CA THR A 235 0.60 1.41 -11.30
C THR A 235 0.14 2.12 -12.56
N PRO A 236 1.07 2.64 -13.38
CA PRO A 236 0.74 3.20 -14.68
C PRO A 236 0.36 2.09 -15.67
N TYR A 237 -0.63 2.34 -16.51
CA TYR A 237 -0.98 1.46 -17.62
C TYR A 237 -1.58 2.26 -18.78
N SER A 238 -1.78 1.61 -19.92
CA SER A 238 -2.42 2.25 -21.07
C SER A 238 -3.68 1.52 -21.52
N PHE A 239 -4.68 2.31 -21.89
CA PHE A 239 -5.89 1.83 -22.52
C PHE A 239 -5.85 2.13 -24.01
N GLU A 240 -6.06 1.10 -24.84
CA GLU A 240 -6.04 1.23 -26.29
C GLU A 240 -7.36 0.75 -26.88
N GLU A 241 -7.93 1.54 -27.78
CA GLU A 241 -9.16 1.18 -28.48
C GLU A 241 -9.14 1.73 -29.91
N LYS A 242 -9.81 1.02 -30.82
CA LYS A 242 -9.90 1.38 -32.24
C LYS A 242 -10.84 2.56 -32.48
N ASN A 243 -11.76 2.82 -31.55
CA ASN A 243 -12.68 3.95 -31.60
C ASN A 243 -12.11 5.14 -30.83
N THR A 244 -11.86 6.25 -31.54
CA THR A 244 -11.16 7.42 -31.00
C THR A 244 -12.10 8.46 -30.39
N GLN A 245 -13.38 8.47 -30.76
CA GLN A 245 -14.31 9.55 -30.37
C GLN A 245 -14.72 9.52 -28.90
N ASP A 246 -14.50 8.42 -28.17
CA ASP A 246 -14.88 8.30 -26.76
C ASP A 246 -13.90 7.46 -25.93
N ILE A 247 -12.64 7.35 -26.37
CA ILE A 247 -11.66 6.46 -25.74
C ILE A 247 -11.43 6.76 -24.25
N GLN A 248 -11.50 8.03 -23.84
CA GLN A 248 -11.33 8.44 -22.45
C GLN A 248 -12.48 7.93 -21.56
N SER A 249 -13.73 8.15 -21.95
CA SER A 249 -14.88 7.64 -21.20
C SER A 249 -14.91 6.12 -21.18
N MET A 250 -14.51 5.47 -22.27
CA MET A 250 -14.37 4.01 -22.32
C MET A 250 -13.31 3.51 -21.35
N ALA A 251 -12.13 4.16 -21.31
CA ALA A 251 -11.05 3.80 -20.40
C ALA A 251 -11.50 3.89 -18.93
N ILE A 252 -12.18 4.98 -18.55
CA ILE A 252 -12.71 5.15 -17.20
C ILE A 252 -13.75 4.06 -16.86
N ARG A 253 -14.66 3.74 -17.78
CA ARG A 253 -15.71 2.70 -17.56
C ARG A 253 -15.17 1.28 -17.40
N GLN A 254 -13.98 1.00 -17.95
CA GLN A 254 -13.38 -0.33 -18.02
C GLN A 254 -12.23 -0.55 -17.03
N CYS A 255 -11.78 0.49 -16.31
CA CYS A 255 -10.78 0.37 -15.25
C CYS A 255 -11.24 -0.59 -14.15
N LEU A 256 -10.34 -1.15 -13.33
CA LEU A 256 -10.75 -2.24 -12.42
C LEU A 256 -11.69 -1.73 -11.32
N LEU A 257 -11.42 -0.57 -10.71
CA LEU A 257 -12.30 0.01 -9.71
C LEU A 257 -13.72 0.23 -10.25
N ALA A 258 -13.87 0.58 -11.54
CA ALA A 258 -15.17 0.76 -12.16
C ALA A 258 -16.00 -0.54 -12.20
N LYS A 259 -15.37 -1.72 -12.27
CA LYS A 259 -16.09 -3.01 -12.46
C LYS A 259 -17.04 -3.32 -11.30
N THR A 260 -16.65 -2.94 -10.10
CA THR A 260 -17.33 -3.25 -8.84
C THR A 260 -17.93 -2.00 -8.17
N HIS A 261 -17.67 -0.80 -8.72
CA HIS A 261 -18.08 0.48 -8.13
C HIS A 261 -19.60 0.66 -8.06
N SER A 262 -20.10 1.18 -6.93
CA SER A 262 -21.54 1.46 -6.74
C SER A 262 -22.07 2.54 -7.71
N ALA A 263 -21.23 3.52 -8.06
CA ALA A 263 -21.54 4.61 -9.00
C ALA A 263 -21.71 4.16 -10.46
N LYS A 264 -21.33 2.92 -10.82
CA LYS A 264 -21.64 2.33 -12.11
C LYS A 264 -23.13 1.96 -12.15
N GLY A 265 -23.96 2.97 -12.35
CA GLY A 265 -25.41 2.83 -12.33
C GLY A 265 -25.90 1.74 -13.30
N LYS A 266 -26.99 1.06 -12.93
CA LYS A 266 -27.79 0.16 -13.78
C LYS A 266 -28.49 0.87 -14.95
N SER A 267 -28.03 2.05 -15.35
CA SER A 267 -28.73 2.99 -16.22
C SER A 267 -27.97 3.17 -17.54
N SER A 268 -28.74 3.10 -18.63
CA SER A 268 -28.36 3.24 -20.03
C SER A 268 -27.79 4.63 -20.43
N SER A 269 -27.33 5.46 -19.50
CA SER A 269 -26.85 6.81 -19.83
C SER A 269 -25.36 6.82 -20.15
N ASP A 270 -24.99 7.47 -21.25
CA ASP A 270 -23.60 7.65 -21.73
C ASP A 270 -22.73 8.55 -20.84
N VAL A 271 -23.26 9.09 -19.74
CA VAL A 271 -22.49 9.94 -18.81
C VAL A 271 -21.73 9.09 -17.78
N VAL A 272 -20.39 9.21 -17.76
CA VAL A 272 -19.53 8.61 -16.74
C VAL A 272 -19.76 9.31 -15.40
N ARG A 273 -20.12 8.54 -14.36
CA ARG A 273 -20.25 9.03 -12.98
C ARG A 273 -19.26 8.30 -12.09
N THR A 274 -18.39 9.07 -11.46
CA THR A 274 -17.38 8.60 -10.52
C THR A 274 -17.67 9.14 -9.13
N SER A 275 -17.26 8.39 -8.11
CA SER A 275 -17.39 8.78 -6.71
C SER A 275 -16.37 7.98 -5.88
N MET A 276 -16.48 8.09 -4.56
CA MET A 276 -15.71 7.30 -3.61
C MET A 276 -16.59 6.20 -2.99
N ASP A 277 -16.26 4.93 -3.20
CA ASP A 277 -16.85 3.80 -2.47
C ASP A 277 -16.14 3.63 -1.11
N GLU A 278 -16.87 3.14 -0.11
CA GLU A 278 -16.33 2.77 1.20
C GLU A 278 -16.42 1.26 1.41
N VAL A 279 -15.33 0.67 1.92
CA VAL A 279 -15.23 -0.74 2.32
C VAL A 279 -14.86 -0.85 3.79
N GLU A 280 -15.32 -1.92 4.43
CA GLU A 280 -15.16 -2.09 5.87
C GLU A 280 -13.89 -2.89 6.19
N THR A 281 -13.53 -3.84 5.33
CA THR A 281 -12.44 -4.80 5.57
C THR A 281 -11.28 -4.66 4.59
N GLY A 282 -10.10 -5.15 4.98
CA GLY A 282 -8.96 -5.29 4.06
C GLY A 282 -9.22 -6.33 2.97
N GLY A 283 -9.97 -7.39 3.27
CA GLY A 283 -10.35 -8.40 2.28
C GLY A 283 -11.20 -7.83 1.13
N GLU A 284 -12.15 -6.94 1.45
CA GLU A 284 -12.92 -6.23 0.42
C GLU A 284 -12.05 -5.32 -0.46
N LEU A 285 -11.00 -4.71 0.10
CA LEU A 285 -10.06 -3.91 -0.68
C LEU A 285 -9.32 -4.76 -1.71
N VAL A 286 -8.91 -5.98 -1.34
CA VAL A 286 -8.18 -6.91 -2.23
C VAL A 286 -9.09 -7.46 -3.34
N GLN A 287 -10.38 -7.62 -3.06
CA GLN A 287 -11.36 -8.12 -4.04
C GLN A 287 -11.74 -7.09 -5.13
N ARG A 288 -11.36 -5.81 -4.95
CA ARG A 288 -11.75 -4.68 -5.81
C ARG A 288 -10.68 -4.34 -6.84
#